data_AF-A0A6P1BQY7-F1
#
_entry.id   AF-A0A6P1BQY7-F1
#
_cell.length_a   1.000
_cell.length_b   1.000
_cell.length_c   1.000
_cell.angle_alpha   90.00
_cell.angle_beta   90.00
_cell.angle_gamma   90.00
#
_symmetry.space_group_name_H-M   'P 1'
#
loop_
_entity.id
_entity.type
_entity.pdbx_description
1 polymer ?
#
loop_
_entity_poly.entity_id
_entity_poly.type
_entity_poly.pdbx_seq_one_letter_code
_entity_poly.pdbx_strand_id
1 'polypeptide(L)'
;MAHALNLFVPIRQDAESQKLLADIEANFATRDQALIEKAAKESQIIHFLRVLITPDRKYFVVLTEYDGSHEEYAEFFRLNLPDLFKQIFTLANGPGSWDQVNNEKTFFEASKKLQIRSLGNSVYDEKDPWGQTEGYLFHAYGPRTVKQILPLLK
;
A
#
# COMPACT_ATOMS: atom_id res chain seq x y z
N MET A 1 6.21 -2.51 -15.46
CA MET A 1 6.17 -3.89 -14.93
C MET A 1 5.42 -3.83 -13.61
N ALA A 2 4.96 -4.98 -13.13
CA ALA A 2 4.21 -5.05 -11.90
C ALA A 2 5.18 -5.15 -10.72
N HIS A 3 4.88 -4.46 -9.64
CA HIS A 3 5.63 -4.39 -8.40
C HIS A 3 4.76 -4.88 -7.25
N ALA A 4 5.36 -5.55 -6.28
CA ALA A 4 4.68 -5.93 -5.04
C ALA A 4 4.95 -4.90 -3.95
N LEU A 5 3.90 -4.35 -3.35
CA LEU A 5 3.97 -3.62 -2.09
C LEU A 5 3.50 -4.52 -0.96
N ASN A 6 4.39 -4.75 0.01
CA ASN A 6 4.04 -5.33 1.31
C ASN A 6 4.25 -4.28 2.40
N LEU A 7 3.26 -3.42 2.62
CA LEU A 7 3.31 -2.39 3.65
C LEU A 7 2.90 -2.98 5.00
N PHE A 8 3.78 -2.90 6.00
CA PHE A 8 3.51 -3.34 7.36
C PHE A 8 3.64 -2.15 8.30
N VAL A 9 2.49 -1.57 8.68
CA VAL A 9 2.41 -0.43 9.57
C VAL A 9 2.31 -0.94 11.00
N PRO A 10 3.35 -0.78 11.85
CA PRO A 10 3.26 -1.15 13.26
C PRO A 10 2.24 -0.24 13.94
N ILE A 11 1.29 -0.80 14.67
CA ILE A 11 0.23 -0.06 15.34
C ILE A 11 0.67 0.27 16.77
N ARG A 12 0.49 1.52 17.22
CA ARG A 12 0.70 1.86 18.63
C ARG A 12 -0.31 1.12 19.52
N GLN A 13 0.16 0.66 20.66
CA GLN A 13 -0.64 -0.17 21.57
C GLN A 13 -1.30 0.64 22.69
N ASP A 14 -1.32 1.97 22.57
CA ASP A 14 -2.04 2.86 23.48
C ASP A 14 -3.56 2.81 23.24
N ALA A 15 -4.34 3.23 24.24
CA ALA A 15 -5.80 3.14 24.23
C ALA A 15 -6.45 3.96 23.10
N GLU A 16 -5.85 5.08 22.72
CA GLU A 16 -6.33 5.95 21.64
C GLU A 16 -6.22 5.23 20.29
N SER A 17 -5.06 4.64 20.02
CA SER A 17 -4.76 3.93 18.78
C SER A 17 -5.59 2.65 18.67
N GLN A 18 -5.79 1.92 19.77
CA GLN A 18 -6.67 0.74 19.76
C GLN A 18 -8.14 1.11 19.53
N LYS A 19 -8.60 2.26 20.04
CA LYS A 19 -9.95 2.77 19.75
C LYS A 19 -10.10 3.16 18.28
N LEU A 20 -9.12 3.85 17.70
CA LEU A 20 -9.13 4.20 16.28
C LEU A 20 -9.08 2.95 15.39
N LEU A 21 -8.29 1.93 15.77
CA LEU A 21 -8.24 0.66 15.05
C LEU A 21 -9.61 -0.04 15.04
N ALA A 22 -10.29 -0.07 16.19
CA ALA A 22 -11.63 -0.64 16.30
C ALA A 22 -12.67 0.14 15.47
N ASP A 23 -12.57 1.47 15.40
CA ASP A 23 -13.41 2.29 14.52
C ASP A 23 -13.20 1.95 13.04
N ILE A 24 -11.94 1.78 12.62
CA ILE A 24 -11.62 1.37 11.25
C ILE A 24 -12.21 -0.01 10.98
N GLU A 25 -12.00 -1.00 11.84
CA GLU A 25 -12.57 -2.35 11.66
C GLU A 25 -14.10 -2.34 11.53
N ALA A 26 -14.77 -1.54 12.35
CA ALA A 26 -16.24 -1.44 12.36
C ALA A 26 -16.79 -0.75 11.09
N ASN A 27 -16.03 0.19 10.52
CA ASN A 27 -16.49 1.05 9.43
C ASN A 27 -15.80 0.79 8.09
N PHE A 28 -14.84 -0.13 8.01
CA PHE A 28 -14.02 -0.31 6.81
C PHE A 28 -14.89 -0.60 5.58
N ALA A 29 -15.86 -1.51 5.71
CA ALA A 29 -16.74 -1.92 4.62
C ALA A 29 -17.67 -0.78 4.14
N THR A 30 -18.09 0.11 5.04
CA THR A 30 -19.09 1.16 4.74
C THR A 30 -18.47 2.51 4.41
N ARG A 31 -17.27 2.80 4.92
CA ARG A 31 -16.57 4.07 4.75
C ARG A 31 -15.39 3.97 3.79
N ASP A 32 -14.46 3.06 4.07
CA ASP A 32 -13.13 3.09 3.47
C ASP A 32 -13.05 2.25 2.18
N GLN A 33 -13.79 1.14 2.11
CA GLN A 33 -13.76 0.20 0.98
C GLN A 33 -14.16 0.87 -0.34
N ALA A 34 -15.27 1.61 -0.38
CA ALA A 34 -15.73 2.26 -1.61
C ALA A 34 -14.77 3.33 -2.13
N LEU A 35 -14.09 4.05 -1.23
CA LEU A 35 -13.07 5.04 -1.58
C LEU A 35 -11.84 4.37 -2.18
N ILE A 36 -11.36 3.28 -1.57
CA ILE A 36 -10.23 2.49 -2.07
C ILE A 36 -10.56 1.90 -3.43
N GLU A 37 -11.75 1.32 -3.61
CA GLU A 37 -12.17 0.71 -4.88
C GLU A 37 -12.21 1.74 -6.01
N LYS A 38 -12.77 2.93 -5.73
CA LYS A 38 -12.78 4.05 -6.69
C LYS A 38 -11.36 4.45 -7.08
N ALA A 39 -10.49 4.73 -6.11
CA ALA A 39 -9.11 5.16 -6.37
C ALA A 39 -8.31 4.08 -7.13
N ALA A 40 -8.44 2.81 -6.75
CA ALA A 40 -7.79 1.69 -7.43
C ALA A 40 -8.23 1.60 -8.89
N LYS A 41 -9.53 1.72 -9.17
CA LYS A 41 -10.06 1.71 -10.55
C LYS A 41 -9.59 2.91 -11.38
N GLU A 42 -9.59 4.11 -10.79
CA GLU A 42 -9.15 5.34 -11.46
C GLU A 42 -7.65 5.32 -11.78
N SER A 43 -6.84 4.68 -10.92
CA SER A 43 -5.39 4.56 -11.12
C SER A 43 -5.01 3.78 -12.38
N GLN A 44 -5.82 2.79 -12.77
CA GLN A 44 -5.54 1.84 -13.86
C GLN A 44 -4.15 1.16 -13.78
N ILE A 45 -3.58 1.05 -12.58
CA ILE A 45 -2.29 0.40 -12.34
C ILE A 45 -2.37 -0.73 -11.32
N ILE A 46 -3.44 -0.83 -10.53
CA ILE A 46 -3.60 -1.87 -9.51
C ILE A 46 -4.11 -3.18 -10.13
N HIS A 47 -3.38 -4.26 -9.93
CA HIS A 47 -3.81 -5.63 -10.24
C HIS A 47 -4.71 -6.18 -9.15
N PHE A 48 -4.29 -6.03 -7.90
CA PHE A 48 -5.08 -6.32 -6.71
C PHE A 48 -4.60 -5.48 -5.52
N LEU A 49 -5.48 -5.28 -4.55
CA LEU A 49 -5.16 -4.64 -3.28
C LEU A 49 -5.90 -5.35 -2.15
N ARG A 50 -5.20 -5.61 -1.05
CA ARG A 50 -5.73 -6.22 0.16
C ARG A 50 -5.29 -5.44 1.37
N VAL A 51 -6.25 -5.15 2.25
CA VAL A 51 -6.01 -4.57 3.56
C VAL A 51 -6.36 -5.60 4.62
N LEU A 52 -5.51 -5.74 5.64
CA LEU A 52 -5.76 -6.63 6.78
C LEU A 52 -5.07 -6.14 8.04
N ILE A 53 -5.53 -6.61 9.19
CA ILE A 53 -4.89 -6.41 10.49
C ILE A 53 -4.39 -7.77 10.97
N THR A 54 -3.19 -7.83 11.54
CA THR A 54 -2.66 -9.10 12.07
C THR A 54 -3.49 -9.60 13.26
N PRO A 55 -3.57 -10.92 13.51
CA PRO A 55 -4.38 -11.45 14.61
C PRO A 55 -4.02 -10.90 16.00
N ASP A 56 -2.75 -10.54 16.20
CA ASP A 56 -2.25 -9.92 17.44
C ASP A 56 -2.45 -8.40 17.47
N ARG A 57 -3.10 -7.81 16.46
CA ARG A 57 -3.38 -6.37 16.29
C ARG A 57 -2.13 -5.49 16.36
N LYS A 58 -0.95 -6.04 16.03
CA LYS A 58 0.30 -5.29 16.02
C LYS A 58 0.59 -4.60 14.71
N TYR A 59 0.02 -5.08 13.60
CA TYR A 59 0.26 -4.51 12.29
C TYR A 59 -1.02 -4.28 11.50
N PHE A 60 -1.10 -3.12 10.87
CA PHE A 60 -1.99 -2.85 9.77
C PHE A 60 -1.22 -3.10 8.48
N VAL A 61 -1.75 -3.95 7.62
CA VAL A 61 -1.03 -4.47 6.45
C VAL A 61 -1.77 -4.10 5.18
N VAL A 62 -1.02 -3.59 4.20
CA VAL A 62 -1.49 -3.39 2.82
C VAL A 62 -0.63 -4.26 1.91
N LEU A 63 -1.27 -5.18 1.21
CA LEU A 63 -0.65 -6.03 0.18
C LEU A 63 -1.23 -5.64 -1.17
N THR A 64 -0.41 -5.26 -2.13
CA THR A 64 -0.91 -4.91 -3.46
C THR A 64 0.13 -5.18 -4.53
N GLU A 65 -0.34 -5.48 -5.72
CA GLU A 65 0.44 -5.52 -6.94
C GLU A 65 0.00 -4.37 -7.84
N TYR A 66 0.96 -3.61 -8.35
CA TYR A 66 0.70 -2.41 -9.16
C TYR A 66 1.76 -2.20 -10.24
N ASP A 67 1.39 -1.52 -11.31
CA ASP A 67 2.33 -1.12 -12.36
C ASP A 67 2.95 0.26 -12.10
N GLY A 68 4.14 0.49 -12.69
CA GLY A 68 4.74 1.82 -12.79
C GLY A 68 5.76 2.11 -11.69
N SER A 69 6.11 3.40 -11.51
CA SER A 69 7.08 3.80 -10.49
C SER A 69 6.49 3.68 -9.08
N HIS A 70 7.34 3.32 -8.10
CA HIS A 70 6.96 3.28 -6.70
C HIS A 70 6.56 4.68 -6.16
N GLU A 71 7.25 5.73 -6.62
CA GLU A 71 6.98 7.12 -6.28
C GLU A 71 5.64 7.58 -6.86
N GLU A 72 5.41 7.33 -8.15
CA GLU A 72 4.14 7.68 -8.83
C GLU A 72 2.95 6.99 -8.18
N TYR A 73 3.10 5.69 -7.86
CA TYR A 73 2.12 4.93 -7.10
C TYR A 73 1.84 5.58 -5.74
N ALA A 74 2.88 5.85 -4.95
CA ALA A 74 2.73 6.40 -3.61
C ALA A 74 2.05 7.78 -3.63
N GLU A 75 2.46 8.64 -4.56
CA GLU A 75 1.90 9.99 -4.73
C GLU A 75 0.44 9.96 -5.17
N PHE A 76 0.09 9.10 -6.13
CA PHE A 76 -1.29 8.94 -6.57
C PHE A 76 -2.21 8.63 -5.39
N PHE A 77 -1.84 7.64 -4.57
CA PHE A 77 -2.66 7.23 -3.44
C PHE A 77 -2.65 8.25 -2.30
N ARG A 78 -1.54 8.96 -2.06
CA ARG A 78 -1.51 10.08 -1.10
C ARG A 78 -2.54 11.16 -1.44
N LEU A 79 -2.64 11.52 -2.72
CA LEU A 79 -3.57 12.56 -3.19
C LEU A 79 -5.03 12.08 -3.20
N ASN A 80 -5.28 10.81 -3.52
CA ASN A 80 -6.64 10.27 -3.70
C ASN A 80 -7.25 9.65 -2.43
N LEU A 81 -6.42 9.25 -1.45
CA LEU A 81 -6.86 8.66 -0.18
C LEU A 81 -6.24 9.37 1.05
N PRO A 82 -6.18 10.72 1.11
CA PRO A 82 -5.44 11.43 2.15
C PRO A 82 -5.98 11.15 3.56
N ASP A 83 -7.30 11.05 3.71
CA ASP A 83 -7.93 10.79 5.02
C ASP A 83 -7.63 9.38 5.54
N LEU A 84 -7.59 8.38 4.64
CA LEU A 84 -7.22 7.02 5.00
C LEU A 84 -5.76 6.95 5.45
N PHE A 85 -4.85 7.57 4.70
CA PHE A 85 -3.44 7.60 5.11
C PHE A 85 -3.25 8.38 6.39
N LYS A 86 -3.96 9.50 6.58
CA LYS A 86 -3.96 10.22 7.85
C LYS A 86 -4.33 9.30 9.01
N GLN A 87 -5.40 8.52 8.89
CA GLN A 87 -5.79 7.54 9.92
C GLN A 87 -4.71 6.48 10.15
N ILE A 88 -4.14 5.91 9.08
CA ILE A 88 -3.08 4.90 9.18
C ILE A 88 -1.82 5.46 9.86
N PHE A 89 -1.35 6.64 9.47
CA PHE A 89 -0.20 7.29 10.11
C PHE A 89 -0.51 7.73 11.54
N THR A 90 -1.75 8.11 11.84
CA THR A 90 -2.21 8.33 13.22
C THR A 90 -2.20 7.05 14.03
N LEU A 91 -2.44 5.86 13.46
CA LEU A 91 -2.29 4.58 14.18
C LEU A 91 -0.83 4.15 14.35
N ALA A 92 0.03 4.58 13.44
CA ALA A 92 1.37 4.03 13.30
C ALA A 92 2.27 4.37 14.50
N ASN A 93 3.06 3.37 14.93
CA ASN A 93 4.30 3.58 15.65
C ASN A 93 5.40 3.87 14.62
N GLY A 94 5.30 5.05 13.98
CA GLY A 94 5.86 5.27 12.65
C GLY A 94 6.47 6.67 12.44
N PRO A 95 6.81 6.99 11.18
CA PRO A 95 7.88 7.93 10.81
C PRO A 95 7.58 9.43 11.00
N GLY A 96 6.45 9.79 11.60
CA GLY A 96 6.05 11.18 11.84
C GLY A 96 4.53 11.34 11.87
N SER A 97 4.06 12.52 12.27
CA SER A 97 2.64 12.89 12.15
C SER A 97 2.26 13.09 10.68
N TRP A 98 0.95 13.01 10.37
CA TRP A 98 0.44 13.26 9.01
C TRP A 98 0.96 14.56 8.41
N ASP A 99 0.96 15.66 9.18
CA ASP A 99 1.41 16.97 8.70
C ASP A 99 2.91 16.99 8.33
N GLN A 100 3.72 16.12 8.94
CA GLN A 100 5.14 15.96 8.61
C GLN A 100 5.35 15.11 7.34
N VAL A 101 4.45 14.15 7.11
CA VAL A 101 4.57 13.18 6.01
C VAL A 101 3.71 13.51 4.79
N ASN A 102 2.82 14.51 4.85
CA ASN A 102 1.89 14.86 3.76
C ASN A 102 2.52 15.75 2.66
N ASN A 103 3.65 15.30 2.11
CA ASN A 103 4.15 15.76 0.82
C ASN A 103 4.74 14.56 0.07
N GLU A 104 4.84 14.67 -1.25
CA GLU A 104 5.30 13.59 -2.14
C GLU A 104 6.56 12.87 -1.60
N LYS A 105 7.62 13.63 -1.33
CA LYS A 105 8.90 13.08 -0.89
C LYS A 105 8.82 12.43 0.48
N THR A 106 8.28 13.11 1.49
CA THR A 106 8.28 12.57 2.86
C THR A 106 7.29 11.43 3.00
N PHE A 107 6.19 11.43 2.24
CA PHE A 107 5.23 10.33 2.19
C PHE A 107 5.85 9.08 1.59
N PHE A 108 6.54 9.21 0.45
CA PHE A 108 7.22 8.09 -0.18
C PHE A 108 8.29 7.50 0.75
N GLU A 109 9.15 8.34 1.33
CA GLU A 109 10.19 7.91 2.27
C GLU A 109 9.61 7.27 3.55
N ALA A 110 8.51 7.81 4.06
CA ALA A 110 7.78 7.24 5.19
C ALA A 110 7.20 5.86 4.85
N SER A 111 6.54 5.74 3.70
CA SER A 111 5.93 4.50 3.24
C SER A 111 6.98 3.43 2.95
N LYS A 112 8.07 3.81 2.29
CA LYS A 112 9.22 2.95 1.98
C LYS A 112 9.81 2.29 3.22
N LYS A 113 9.97 3.02 4.34
CA LYS A 113 10.47 2.47 5.61
C LYS A 113 9.56 1.42 6.24
N LEU A 114 8.28 1.39 5.85
CA LEU A 114 7.28 0.47 6.36
C LEU A 114 7.10 -0.74 5.43
N GLN A 115 7.80 -0.80 4.30
CA GLN A 115 7.72 -1.94 3.40
C GLN A 115 8.60 -3.09 3.87
N ILE A 116 8.08 -4.30 3.72
CA ILE A 116 8.83 -5.54 3.93
C ILE A 116 9.13 -6.15 2.57
N ARG A 117 10.41 -6.41 2.31
CA ARG A 117 10.84 -7.09 1.10
C ARG A 117 10.32 -8.53 1.07
N SER A 118 9.68 -8.93 -0.03
CA SER A 118 9.35 -10.34 -0.28
C SER A 118 10.61 -11.21 -0.30
N LEU A 119 10.46 -12.49 -0.02
CA LEU A 119 11.55 -13.46 -0.16
C LEU A 119 11.89 -13.72 -1.64
N GLY A 120 13.05 -14.33 -1.90
CA GLY A 120 13.53 -14.61 -3.25
C GLY A 120 14.07 -13.36 -3.98
N ASN A 121 14.37 -13.48 -5.27
CA ASN A 121 14.87 -12.39 -6.11
C ASN A 121 14.09 -12.38 -7.42
N SER A 122 13.65 -11.20 -7.86
CA SER A 122 13.05 -11.02 -9.19
C SER A 122 13.97 -11.52 -10.29
N VAL A 123 13.37 -12.12 -11.32
CA VAL A 123 14.04 -12.56 -12.55
C VAL A 123 13.70 -11.65 -13.74
N TYR A 124 12.94 -10.58 -13.49
CA TYR A 124 12.44 -9.65 -14.49
C TYR A 124 13.14 -8.27 -14.42
N ASP A 125 14.31 -8.22 -13.76
CA ASP A 125 15.11 -7.00 -13.51
C ASP A 125 14.35 -5.88 -12.78
N GLU A 126 13.29 -6.24 -12.04
CA GLU A 126 12.56 -5.30 -11.20
C GLU A 126 13.43 -4.82 -10.04
N LYS A 127 13.38 -3.51 -9.80
CA LYS A 127 14.03 -2.88 -8.65
C LYS A 127 13.02 -2.63 -7.56
N ASP A 128 13.45 -2.82 -6.32
CA ASP A 128 12.70 -2.42 -5.15
C ASP A 128 12.79 -0.89 -4.94
N PRO A 129 12.05 -0.33 -3.96
CA PRO A 129 12.12 1.10 -3.65
C PRO A 129 13.50 1.62 -3.24
N TRP A 130 14.48 0.73 -2.97
CA TRP A 130 15.87 1.07 -2.64
C TRP A 130 16.83 0.91 -3.83
N GLY A 131 16.31 0.59 -5.02
CA GLY A 131 17.08 0.40 -6.23
C GLY A 131 17.82 -0.95 -6.30
N GLN A 132 17.54 -1.88 -5.37
CA GLN A 132 18.11 -3.23 -5.36
C GLN A 132 17.21 -4.19 -6.11
N THR A 133 17.66 -5.42 -6.38
CA THR A 133 16.80 -6.44 -6.98
C THR A 133 15.61 -6.75 -6.08
N GLU A 134 14.40 -6.59 -6.62
CA GLU A 134 13.15 -6.80 -5.90
C GLU A 134 13.01 -8.25 -5.39
N GLY A 135 12.26 -8.42 -4.30
CA GLY A 135 11.82 -9.74 -3.86
C GLY A 135 10.98 -10.42 -4.95
N TYR A 136 10.92 -11.75 -4.93
CA TYR A 136 10.23 -12.46 -6.00
C TYR A 136 8.70 -12.36 -5.86
N LEU A 137 8.04 -11.93 -6.94
CA LEU A 137 6.60 -12.01 -7.13
C LEU A 137 6.29 -13.12 -8.13
N PHE A 138 5.42 -14.06 -7.74
CA PHE A 138 5.05 -15.17 -8.61
C PHE A 138 4.00 -14.73 -9.63
N HIS A 139 4.39 -14.67 -10.90
CA HIS A 139 3.47 -14.38 -12.00
C HIS A 139 3.03 -15.66 -12.70
N ALA A 140 1.79 -16.11 -12.49
CA ALA A 140 1.26 -17.33 -13.09
C ALA A 140 1.28 -17.33 -14.63
N TYR A 141 1.17 -16.14 -15.24
CA TYR A 141 1.12 -15.95 -16.70
C TYR A 141 2.17 -14.96 -17.21
N GLY A 142 3.28 -14.82 -16.46
CA GLY A 142 4.32 -13.82 -16.70
C GLY A 142 3.89 -12.38 -16.35
N PRO A 143 4.82 -11.41 -16.41
CA PRO A 143 4.53 -10.03 -16.07
C PRO A 143 3.64 -9.40 -17.15
N ARG A 144 2.40 -9.10 -16.78
CA ARG A 144 1.45 -8.34 -17.58
C ARG A 144 1.07 -7.09 -16.82
N THR A 145 0.96 -5.97 -17.50
CA THR A 145 0.46 -4.73 -16.88
C THR A 145 -1.06 -4.67 -16.99
N VAL A 146 -1.72 -3.96 -16.07
CA VAL A 146 -3.16 -3.64 -16.12
C VAL A 146 -3.50 -3.02 -17.48
N LYS A 147 -2.66 -2.13 -18.00
CA LYS A 147 -2.82 -1.53 -19.34
C LYS A 147 -2.82 -2.56 -20.48
N GLN A 148 -2.10 -3.67 -20.33
CA GLN A 148 -2.11 -4.79 -21.28
C GLN A 148 -3.33 -5.71 -21.07
N ILE A 149 -3.82 -5.84 -19.83
CA ILE A 149 -4.94 -6.72 -19.47
C ILE A 149 -6.29 -6.09 -19.84
N LEU A 150 -6.52 -4.82 -19.51
CA LEU A 150 -7.82 -4.15 -19.68
C LEU A 150 -8.43 -4.29 -21.09
N PRO A 151 -7.68 -4.15 -22.20
CA PRO A 151 -8.25 -4.33 -23.54
C PRO A 151 -8.74 -5.75 -23.86
N LEU A 152 -8.32 -6.76 -23.08
CA LEU A 152 -8.64 -8.17 -23.26
C LEU A 152 -9.87 -8.62 -22.46
N LEU A 153 -10.36 -7.81 -21.51
CA LEU A 153 -11.53 -8.11 -20.66
C LEU A 153 -12.88 -7.85 -21.36
N LYS A 154 -12.87 -7.78 -22.70
CA LYS A 154 -14.08 -7.53 -23.51
C LYS A 154 -14.99 -8.74 -23.57
#